data_AF-A0A672H266-F1
#
_entry.id   AF-A0A672H266-F1
#
_cell.length_a   1.000
_cell.length_b   1.000
_cell.length_c   1.000
_cell.angle_alpha   90.00
_cell.angle_beta   90.00
_cell.angle_gamma   90.00
#
_symmetry.space_group_name_H-M   'P 1'
#
loop_
_entity.id
_entity.type
_entity.pdbx_description
1 polymer ?
#
loop_
_entity_poly.entity_id
_entity_poly.type
_entity_poly.pdbx_seq_one_letter_code
_entity_poly.pdbx_strand_id
1 'polypeptide(L)'
;MKQQPVRQSAVFCVSVIIGAVFLSHLLEMGFLLTKMMAVFGDREHKVIIVGLDNAGKTTILYQFLTKEAVHTSPTIGSNVEEITIRNTHFLVWDIGGQESLRASWYSYYCNTEIVILVVDSTDRERLTVSKEELHRMLAHEDLENAAVLILANKQDVKGSLTAAEISQCLTLDSITTHPWHVQACCALTGEGLPASLDWMRSKVVAN
;
A
#
# COMPACT_ATOMS: atom_id res chain seq x y z
N MET A 1 72.22 -39.12 -16.18
CA MET A 1 71.71 -37.72 -16.14
C MET A 1 70.25 -37.72 -16.58
N LYS A 2 69.43 -36.89 -15.93
CA LYS A 2 67.99 -36.61 -16.17
C LYS A 2 66.99 -37.58 -15.51
N GLN A 3 66.63 -37.27 -14.27
CA GLN A 3 65.29 -37.52 -13.73
C GLN A 3 64.33 -36.45 -14.29
N GLN A 4 63.11 -36.84 -14.67
CA GLN A 4 62.02 -35.95 -15.11
C GLN A 4 60.91 -35.89 -14.03
N PRO A 5 60.18 -34.77 -13.89
CA PRO A 5 59.33 -34.48 -12.73
C PRO A 5 57.87 -34.90 -12.95
N VAL A 6 57.29 -35.70 -12.05
CA VAL A 6 55.86 -36.11 -12.09
C VAL A 6 55.09 -35.73 -10.81
N ARG A 7 55.70 -35.04 -9.84
CA ARG A 7 55.06 -34.78 -8.53
C ARG A 7 54.44 -33.39 -8.30
N GLN A 8 54.54 -32.44 -9.23
CA GLN A 8 54.01 -31.08 -9.02
C GLN A 8 52.55 -30.87 -9.45
N SER A 9 51.99 -31.70 -10.35
CA SER A 9 50.63 -31.48 -10.87
C SER A 9 49.51 -31.87 -9.89
N ALA A 10 49.72 -32.84 -9.00
CA ALA A 10 48.69 -33.30 -8.06
C ALA A 10 48.42 -32.32 -6.91
N VAL A 11 49.47 -31.68 -6.38
CA VAL A 11 49.36 -30.71 -5.28
C VAL A 11 48.66 -29.42 -5.73
N PHE A 12 48.88 -29.02 -7.00
CA PHE A 12 48.20 -27.87 -7.58
C PHE A 12 46.70 -28.11 -7.77
N CYS A 13 46.30 -29.34 -8.13
CA CYS A 13 44.90 -29.72 -8.33
C CYS A 13 44.09 -29.74 -7.02
N VAL A 14 44.68 -30.25 -5.93
CA VAL A 14 43.99 -30.34 -4.61
C VAL A 14 43.76 -28.95 -4.00
N SER A 15 44.72 -28.03 -4.11
CA SER A 15 44.56 -26.65 -3.61
C SER A 15 43.50 -25.86 -4.38
N VAL A 16 43.36 -26.10 -5.69
CA VAL A 16 42.32 -25.48 -6.53
C VAL A 16 40.93 -26.00 -6.18
N ILE A 17 40.79 -27.30 -5.86
CA ILE A 17 39.51 -27.90 -5.46
C ILE A 17 39.07 -27.40 -4.07
N ILE A 18 39.98 -27.33 -3.09
CA ILE A 18 39.66 -26.79 -1.76
C ILE A 18 39.29 -25.31 -1.85
N GLY A 19 40.01 -24.52 -2.68
CA GLY A 19 39.68 -23.12 -2.95
C GLY A 19 38.31 -22.95 -3.61
N ALA A 20 37.95 -23.81 -4.56
CA ALA A 20 36.65 -23.77 -5.24
C ALA A 20 35.48 -24.15 -4.31
N VAL A 21 35.68 -25.14 -3.42
CA VAL A 21 34.66 -25.54 -2.43
C VAL A 21 34.49 -24.48 -1.34
N PHE A 22 35.58 -23.85 -0.89
CA PHE A 22 35.53 -22.74 0.06
C PHE A 22 34.86 -21.50 -0.55
N LEU A 23 35.14 -21.20 -1.83
CA LEU A 23 34.51 -20.11 -2.57
C LEU A 23 33.01 -20.38 -2.83
N SER A 24 32.61 -21.63 -3.13
CA SER A 24 31.19 -21.97 -3.31
C SER A 24 30.40 -21.83 -2.01
N HIS A 25 30.97 -22.22 -0.86
CA HIS A 25 30.33 -22.03 0.44
C HIS A 25 30.22 -20.55 0.82
N LEU A 26 31.25 -19.73 0.54
CA LEU A 26 31.20 -18.28 0.71
C LEU A 26 30.13 -17.63 -0.19
N LEU A 27 30.00 -18.08 -1.44
CA LEU A 27 28.98 -17.62 -2.37
C LEU A 27 27.57 -18.04 -1.95
N GLU A 28 27.39 -19.27 -1.45
CA GLU A 28 26.10 -19.73 -0.91
C GLU A 28 25.70 -18.98 0.36
N MET A 29 26.65 -18.74 1.28
CA MET A 29 26.43 -17.91 2.47
C MET A 29 26.12 -16.45 2.09
N GLY A 30 26.79 -15.91 1.07
CA GLY A 30 26.50 -14.58 0.51
C GLY A 30 25.13 -14.50 -0.17
N PHE A 31 24.68 -15.58 -0.81
CA PHE A 31 23.35 -15.67 -1.42
C PHE A 31 22.24 -15.79 -0.37
N LEU A 32 22.48 -16.55 0.71
CA LEU A 32 21.59 -16.60 1.88
C LEU A 32 21.52 -15.25 2.59
N LEU A 33 22.66 -14.57 2.78
CA LEU A 33 22.69 -13.23 3.37
C LEU A 33 21.98 -12.21 2.48
N THR A 34 22.17 -12.27 1.16
CA THR A 34 21.45 -11.42 0.19
C THR A 34 19.96 -11.74 0.16
N LYS A 35 19.56 -13.01 0.24
CA LYS A 35 18.15 -13.40 0.37
C LYS A 35 17.55 -12.95 1.69
N MET A 36 18.28 -13.07 2.80
CA MET A 36 17.87 -12.52 4.09
C MET A 36 17.75 -11.00 3.97
N MET A 37 18.74 -10.28 3.46
CA MET A 37 18.68 -8.82 3.28
C MET A 37 17.63 -8.36 2.25
N ALA A 38 17.24 -9.20 1.28
CA ALA A 38 16.14 -8.92 0.35
C ALA A 38 14.77 -9.21 0.98
N VAL A 39 14.68 -10.17 1.91
CA VAL A 39 13.50 -10.41 2.76
C VAL A 39 13.40 -9.36 3.88
N PHE A 40 14.53 -8.78 4.30
CA PHE A 40 14.66 -7.70 5.28
C PHE A 40 14.82 -6.31 4.64
N GLY A 41 14.68 -6.20 3.32
CA GLY A 41 14.71 -4.93 2.62
C GLY A 41 13.39 -4.21 2.84
N ASP A 42 13.44 -2.91 3.13
CA ASP A 42 12.29 -2.02 3.26
C ASP A 42 11.43 -2.09 2.00
N ARG A 43 10.49 -3.04 1.95
CA ARG A 43 9.55 -3.19 0.84
C ARG A 43 8.60 -2.00 0.89
N GLU A 44 8.53 -1.26 -0.21
CA GLU A 44 7.54 -0.22 -0.40
C GLU A 44 6.18 -0.85 -0.70
N HIS A 45 5.17 -0.47 0.07
CA HIS A 45 3.81 -0.95 -0.10
C HIS A 45 2.99 0.07 -0.90
N LYS A 46 2.50 -0.33 -2.07
CA LYS A 46 1.72 0.57 -2.92
C LYS A 46 0.28 0.71 -2.40
N VAL A 47 -0.14 1.96 -2.25
CA VAL A 47 -1.48 2.34 -1.81
C VAL A 47 -2.08 3.32 -2.81
N ILE A 48 -3.37 3.19 -3.10
CA ILE A 48 -4.12 4.22 -3.84
C ILE A 48 -5.14 4.85 -2.91
N ILE A 49 -5.30 6.17 -2.97
CA ILE A 49 -6.39 6.89 -2.30
C ILE A 49 -7.35 7.44 -3.37
N VAL A 50 -8.58 6.95 -3.28
CA VAL A 50 -9.68 7.21 -4.23
C VAL A 50 -10.93 7.64 -3.48
N GLY A 51 -11.93 8.10 -4.22
CA GLY A 51 -13.15 8.71 -3.68
C GLY A 51 -13.53 9.96 -4.45
N LEU A 52 -14.76 10.41 -4.26
CA LEU A 52 -15.30 11.53 -5.03
C LEU A 52 -14.53 12.83 -4.78
N ASP A 53 -14.70 13.79 -5.68
CA ASP A 53 -14.24 15.15 -5.47
C ASP A 53 -14.78 15.71 -4.15
N ASN A 54 -13.96 16.53 -3.49
CA ASN A 54 -14.26 17.14 -2.19
C ASN A 54 -14.42 16.16 -1.00
N ALA A 55 -14.17 14.86 -1.16
CA ALA A 55 -14.24 13.89 -0.04
C ALA A 55 -13.15 14.09 1.04
N GLY A 56 -12.05 14.78 0.71
CA GLY A 56 -10.94 15.07 1.64
C GLY A 56 -9.71 14.17 1.50
N LYS A 57 -9.52 13.52 0.34
CA LYS A 57 -8.39 12.62 0.04
C LYS A 57 -7.03 13.26 0.29
N THR A 58 -6.77 14.37 -0.39
CA THR A 58 -5.51 15.10 -0.29
C THR A 58 -5.27 15.64 1.11
N THR A 59 -6.31 16.14 1.78
CA THR A 59 -6.21 16.58 3.19
C THR A 59 -5.82 15.42 4.11
N ILE A 60 -6.39 14.23 3.93
CA ILE A 60 -6.01 13.03 4.71
C ILE A 60 -4.56 12.64 4.44
N LEU A 61 -4.13 12.65 3.17
CA LEU A 61 -2.75 12.34 2.81
C LEU A 61 -1.76 13.29 3.49
N TYR A 62 -2.00 14.60 3.42
CA TYR A 62 -1.17 15.57 4.13
C TYR A 62 -1.27 15.43 5.65
N GLN A 63 -2.44 15.12 6.19
CA GLN A 63 -2.61 14.85 7.62
C GLN A 63 -1.77 13.63 8.07
N PHE A 64 -1.60 12.60 7.23
CA PHE A 64 -0.69 11.50 7.51
C PHE A 64 0.79 11.94 7.51
N LEU A 65 1.17 12.83 6.60
CA LEU A 65 2.54 13.31 6.41
C LEU A 65 2.98 14.31 7.50
N THR A 66 2.19 15.36 7.70
CA THR A 66 2.57 16.53 8.51
C THR A 66 1.96 16.52 9.91
N LYS A 67 0.95 15.67 10.14
CA LYS A 67 0.07 15.70 11.33
C LYS A 67 -0.68 17.03 11.51
N GLU A 68 -0.72 17.85 10.47
CA GLU A 68 -1.40 19.15 10.45
C GLU A 68 -2.31 19.25 9.23
N ALA A 69 -3.46 19.90 9.41
CA ALA A 69 -4.44 20.02 8.35
C ALA A 69 -3.97 21.06 7.32
N VAL A 70 -3.79 20.59 6.09
CA VAL A 70 -3.47 21.46 4.96
C VAL A 70 -4.74 21.72 4.16
N HIS A 71 -5.06 23.01 3.96
CA HIS A 71 -6.11 23.39 3.02
C HIS A 71 -5.65 23.12 1.59
N THR A 72 -6.43 22.33 0.86
CA THR A 72 -6.09 21.87 -0.48
C THR A 72 -7.19 22.23 -1.47
N SER A 73 -6.81 22.60 -2.69
CA SER A 73 -7.72 22.69 -3.83
C SER A 73 -7.97 21.29 -4.44
N PRO A 74 -9.04 21.10 -5.23
CA PRO A 74 -9.27 19.83 -5.91
C PRO A 74 -8.07 19.39 -6.77
N THR A 75 -7.58 18.18 -6.56
CA THR A 75 -6.48 17.59 -7.35
C THR A 75 -6.90 17.35 -8.79
N ILE A 76 -6.02 17.72 -9.72
CA ILE A 76 -6.11 17.40 -11.15
C ILE A 76 -5.07 16.31 -11.44
N GLY A 77 -5.50 15.17 -11.97
CA GLY A 77 -4.60 14.05 -12.25
C GLY A 77 -4.28 13.23 -10.99
N SER A 78 -3.00 13.00 -10.72
CA SER A 78 -2.53 12.23 -9.55
C SER A 78 -1.29 12.84 -8.90
N ASN A 79 -1.14 12.66 -7.59
CA ASN A 79 0.08 12.95 -6.84
C ASN A 79 0.61 11.68 -6.16
N VAL A 80 1.91 11.60 -5.88
CA VAL A 80 2.52 10.48 -5.16
C VAL A 80 3.29 11.02 -3.97
N GLU A 81 3.02 10.46 -2.80
CA GLU A 81 3.73 10.79 -1.57
C GLU A 81 4.13 9.51 -0.83
N GLU A 82 5.23 9.58 -0.09
CA GLU A 82 5.71 8.49 0.75
C GLU A 82 5.32 8.73 2.21
N ILE A 83 4.64 7.77 2.83
CA ILE A 83 4.36 7.78 4.28
C ILE A 83 5.14 6.65 4.96
N THR A 84 5.82 6.98 6.07
CA THR A 84 6.56 5.99 6.88
C THR A 84 5.88 5.78 8.23
N ILE A 85 5.49 4.55 8.52
CA ILE A 85 4.82 4.15 9.78
C ILE A 85 5.65 3.05 10.45
N ARG A 86 6.38 3.37 11.54
CA ARG A 86 7.17 2.39 12.32
C ARG A 86 8.06 1.48 11.44
N ASN A 87 8.81 2.08 10.50
CA ASN A 87 9.69 1.44 9.52
C ASN A 87 8.97 0.71 8.36
N THR A 88 7.67 0.86 8.22
CA THR A 88 6.93 0.42 7.03
C THR A 88 6.71 1.62 6.12
N HIS A 89 7.14 1.52 4.86
CA HIS A 89 7.02 2.58 3.86
C HIS A 89 5.85 2.30 2.94
N PHE A 90 5.01 3.31 2.72
CA PHE A 90 3.90 3.21 1.78
C PHE A 90 4.03 4.31 0.73
N LEU A 91 3.93 3.93 -0.54
CA LEU A 91 3.81 4.86 -1.65
C LEU A 91 2.33 5.08 -1.95
N VAL A 92 1.83 6.26 -1.62
CA VAL A 92 0.41 6.61 -1.71
C VAL A 92 0.15 7.46 -2.95
N TRP A 93 -0.68 6.93 -3.84
CA TRP A 93 -1.15 7.64 -5.04
C TRP A 93 -2.48 8.35 -4.73
N ASP A 94 -2.48 9.68 -4.62
CA ASP A 94 -3.69 10.50 -4.53
C ASP A 94 -4.26 10.81 -5.90
N ILE A 95 -5.44 10.26 -6.20
CA ILE A 95 -6.03 10.29 -7.52
C ILE A 95 -7.21 11.26 -7.53
N GLY A 96 -7.32 12.09 -8.58
CA GLY A 96 -8.44 13.01 -8.79
C GLY A 96 -9.80 12.30 -8.73
N GLY A 97 -10.73 12.88 -7.96
CA GLY A 97 -12.07 12.31 -7.73
C GLY A 97 -13.18 12.87 -8.62
N GLN A 98 -12.86 13.83 -9.49
CA GLN A 98 -13.81 14.44 -10.40
C GLN A 98 -14.35 13.40 -11.37
N GLU A 99 -15.63 13.50 -11.73
CA GLU A 99 -16.32 12.52 -12.58
C GLU A 99 -15.55 12.20 -13.87
N SER A 100 -15.04 13.23 -14.55
CA SER A 100 -14.25 13.09 -15.79
C SER A 100 -12.93 12.33 -15.63
N LEU A 101 -12.41 12.21 -14.40
CA LEU A 101 -11.14 11.56 -14.07
C LEU A 101 -11.34 10.14 -13.52
N ARG A 102 -12.54 9.74 -13.10
CA ARG A 102 -12.77 8.41 -12.49
C ARG A 102 -12.50 7.27 -13.47
N ALA A 103 -12.75 7.52 -14.75
CA ALA A 103 -12.46 6.56 -15.82
C ALA A 103 -10.98 6.19 -15.90
N SER A 104 -10.02 6.99 -15.38
CA SER A 104 -8.59 6.68 -15.42
C SER A 104 -8.06 6.04 -14.13
N TRP A 105 -8.90 5.76 -13.13
CA TRP A 105 -8.45 5.13 -11.88
C TRP A 105 -7.77 3.77 -12.13
N TYR A 106 -8.24 3.01 -13.12
CA TYR A 106 -7.69 1.69 -13.43
C TYR A 106 -6.20 1.70 -13.79
N SER A 107 -5.69 2.83 -14.30
CA SER A 107 -4.27 2.96 -14.63
C SER A 107 -3.35 2.88 -13.40
N TYR A 108 -3.91 2.94 -12.19
CA TYR A 108 -3.17 2.88 -10.94
C TYR A 108 -3.32 1.55 -10.19
N TYR A 109 -4.16 0.61 -10.64
CA TYR A 109 -4.52 -0.59 -9.88
C TYR A 109 -3.38 -1.60 -9.75
N CYS A 110 -2.61 -1.84 -10.82
CA CYS A 110 -1.54 -2.84 -10.85
C CYS A 110 -0.60 -2.73 -9.63
N ASN A 111 -0.37 -3.86 -8.95
CA ASN A 111 0.45 -4.00 -7.72
C ASN A 111 -0.04 -3.20 -6.50
N THR A 112 -1.29 -2.74 -6.46
CA THR A 112 -1.84 -2.06 -5.28
C THR A 112 -2.14 -3.06 -4.18
N GLU A 113 -1.58 -2.83 -2.99
CA GLU A 113 -1.81 -3.69 -1.81
C GLU A 113 -2.96 -3.18 -0.95
N ILE A 114 -3.19 -1.86 -0.92
CA ILE A 114 -4.28 -1.24 -0.17
C ILE A 114 -4.97 -0.17 -1.01
N VAL A 115 -6.29 -0.22 -1.04
CA VAL A 115 -7.15 0.83 -1.55
C VAL A 115 -7.74 1.59 -0.37
N ILE A 116 -7.53 2.91 -0.32
CA ILE A 116 -8.23 3.81 0.60
C ILE A 116 -9.37 4.48 -0.15
N LEU A 117 -10.61 4.15 0.20
CA LEU A 117 -11.80 4.86 -0.27
C LEU A 117 -12.18 5.93 0.76
N VAL A 118 -12.06 7.21 0.39
CA VAL A 118 -12.52 8.32 1.21
C VAL A 118 -13.95 8.69 0.86
N VAL A 119 -14.82 8.70 1.87
CA VAL A 119 -16.23 9.03 1.76
C VAL A 119 -16.51 10.31 2.53
N ASP A 120 -17.17 11.26 1.87
CA ASP A 120 -17.75 12.41 2.56
C ASP A 120 -19.01 11.97 3.31
N SER A 121 -18.93 11.90 4.64
CA SER A 121 -20.05 11.43 5.47
C SER A 121 -21.25 12.39 5.46
N THR A 122 -21.10 13.61 4.93
CA THR A 122 -22.18 14.59 4.82
C THR A 122 -22.95 14.47 3.51
N ASP A 123 -22.36 13.81 2.50
CA ASP A 123 -22.86 13.77 1.13
C ASP A 123 -23.69 12.51 0.88
N ARG A 124 -24.92 12.51 1.42
CA ARG A 124 -25.83 11.36 1.33
C ARG A 124 -26.23 11.04 -0.11
N GLU A 125 -26.36 12.08 -0.94
CA GLU A 125 -26.83 11.95 -2.33
C GLU A 125 -25.81 11.21 -3.20
N ARG A 126 -24.52 11.47 -3.01
CA ARG A 126 -23.46 10.87 -3.84
C ARG A 126 -22.90 9.55 -3.29
N LEU A 127 -23.40 9.02 -2.18
CA LEU A 127 -22.99 7.70 -1.67
C LEU A 127 -23.26 6.56 -2.64
N THR A 128 -24.36 6.63 -3.39
CA THR A 128 -24.67 5.64 -4.43
C THR A 128 -23.57 5.61 -5.48
N VAL A 129 -23.03 6.78 -5.85
CA VAL A 129 -21.89 6.88 -6.78
C VAL A 129 -20.63 6.28 -6.15
N SER A 130 -20.34 6.59 -4.88
CA SER A 130 -19.20 5.97 -4.18
C SER A 130 -19.31 4.44 -4.12
N LYS A 131 -20.53 3.90 -3.92
CA LYS A 131 -20.79 2.47 -3.97
C LYS A 131 -20.50 1.91 -5.35
N GLU A 132 -21.07 2.49 -6.40
CA GLU A 132 -20.89 2.00 -7.77
C GLU A 132 -19.41 1.98 -8.18
N GLU A 133 -18.65 3.04 -7.84
CA GLU A 133 -17.22 3.10 -8.12
C GLU A 133 -16.42 2.07 -7.30
N LEU A 134 -16.75 1.88 -6.02
CA LEU A 134 -16.11 0.87 -5.17
C LEU A 134 -16.29 -0.54 -5.75
N HIS A 135 -17.53 -0.94 -6.05
CA HIS A 135 -17.81 -2.27 -6.56
C HIS A 135 -17.23 -2.48 -7.97
N ARG A 136 -17.25 -1.45 -8.83
CA ARG A 136 -16.61 -1.49 -10.15
C ARG A 136 -15.10 -1.69 -10.03
N MET A 137 -14.45 -0.97 -9.12
CA MET A 137 -13.02 -1.06 -8.89
C MET A 137 -12.62 -2.44 -8.35
N LEU A 138 -13.31 -2.95 -7.34
CA LEU A 138 -13.00 -4.27 -6.74
C LEU A 138 -13.28 -5.45 -7.66
N ALA A 139 -14.05 -5.27 -8.73
CA ALA A 139 -14.24 -6.28 -9.77
C ALA A 139 -13.04 -6.39 -10.73
N HIS A 140 -12.06 -5.49 -10.67
CA HIS A 140 -10.90 -5.49 -11.55
C HIS A 140 -9.82 -6.48 -11.06
N GLU A 141 -9.26 -7.28 -11.97
CA GLU A 141 -8.30 -8.35 -11.65
C GLU A 141 -7.04 -7.85 -10.92
N ASP A 142 -6.52 -6.67 -11.33
CA ASP A 142 -5.36 -6.05 -10.68
C ASP A 142 -5.55 -5.75 -9.18
N LEU A 143 -6.78 -5.75 -8.67
CA LEU A 143 -7.10 -5.50 -7.26
C LEU A 143 -7.57 -6.75 -6.52
N GLU A 144 -7.49 -7.95 -7.11
CA GLU A 144 -7.97 -9.20 -6.51
C GLU A 144 -7.46 -9.42 -5.07
N ASN A 145 -6.22 -9.03 -4.79
CA ASN A 145 -5.57 -9.24 -3.49
C ASN A 145 -5.50 -7.99 -2.60
N ALA A 146 -6.10 -6.86 -3.01
CA ALA A 146 -5.97 -5.60 -2.29
C ALA A 146 -6.85 -5.57 -1.02
N ALA A 147 -6.34 -4.99 0.06
CA ALA A 147 -7.17 -4.67 1.22
C ALA A 147 -7.90 -3.33 1.02
N VAL A 148 -9.10 -3.17 1.59
CA VAL A 148 -9.92 -1.97 1.39
C VAL A 148 -10.14 -1.24 2.70
N LEU A 149 -9.61 -0.03 2.81
CA LEU A 149 -9.85 0.87 3.93
C LEU A 149 -10.87 1.94 3.52
N ILE A 150 -12.01 1.99 4.19
CA ILE A 150 -13.02 3.03 3.99
C ILE A 150 -12.83 4.08 5.09
N LEU A 151 -12.54 5.31 4.69
CA LEU A 151 -12.47 6.46 5.59
C LEU A 151 -13.79 7.23 5.52
N ALA A 152 -14.62 7.06 6.55
CA ALA A 152 -15.84 7.83 6.77
C ALA A 152 -15.45 9.21 7.31
N ASN A 153 -15.14 10.12 6.39
CA ASN A 153 -14.53 11.42 6.68
C ASN A 153 -15.58 12.50 6.99
N LYS A 154 -15.14 13.61 7.58
CA LYS A 154 -15.96 14.76 7.98
C LYS A 154 -16.94 14.49 9.12
N GLN A 155 -16.53 13.65 10.08
CA GLN A 155 -17.32 13.33 11.27
C GLN A 155 -17.48 14.52 12.23
N ASP A 156 -16.70 15.59 12.04
CA ASP A 156 -16.86 16.87 12.74
C ASP A 156 -18.14 17.62 12.36
N VAL A 157 -18.74 17.30 11.21
CA VAL A 157 -19.94 17.97 10.71
C VAL A 157 -21.20 17.35 11.31
N LYS A 158 -22.07 18.17 11.89
CA LYS A 158 -23.36 17.74 12.44
C LYS A 158 -24.24 17.12 11.35
N GLY A 159 -24.80 15.95 11.61
CA GLY A 159 -25.65 15.22 10.67
C GLY A 159 -24.89 14.35 9.67
N SER A 160 -23.56 14.28 9.81
CA SER A 160 -22.74 13.27 9.13
C SER A 160 -23.26 11.87 9.43
N LEU A 161 -23.16 11.00 8.42
CA LEU A 161 -23.43 9.58 8.55
C LEU A 161 -22.37 8.92 9.43
N THR A 162 -22.81 8.00 10.26
CA THR A 162 -21.93 7.14 11.02
C THR A 162 -21.21 6.15 10.11
N ALA A 163 -20.08 5.62 10.58
CA ALA A 163 -19.37 4.54 9.88
C ALA A 163 -20.28 3.30 9.62
N ALA A 164 -21.21 3.01 10.52
CA ALA A 164 -22.16 1.91 10.37
C ALA A 164 -23.16 2.16 9.23
N GLU A 165 -23.72 3.38 9.14
CA GLU A 165 -24.62 3.74 8.04
C GLU A 165 -23.87 3.72 6.70
N ILE A 166 -22.64 4.24 6.64
CA ILE A 166 -21.81 4.17 5.43
C ILE A 166 -21.54 2.72 5.02
N SER A 167 -21.22 1.84 5.99
CA SER A 167 -21.03 0.41 5.73
C SER A 167 -22.25 -0.23 5.08
N GLN A 168 -23.45 0.08 5.59
CA GLN A 168 -24.71 -0.41 5.05
C GLN A 168 -24.98 0.16 3.64
N CYS A 169 -24.83 1.47 3.46
CA CYS A 169 -25.05 2.15 2.18
C CYS A 169 -24.13 1.61 1.08
N LEU A 170 -22.85 1.40 1.38
CA LEU A 170 -21.88 0.82 0.45
C LEU A 170 -22.04 -0.69 0.26
N THR A 171 -22.85 -1.33 1.10
CA THR A 171 -23.10 -2.78 1.07
C THR A 171 -21.79 -3.56 1.26
N LEU A 172 -21.00 -3.18 2.26
CA LEU A 172 -19.67 -3.80 2.47
C LEU A 172 -19.77 -5.28 2.87
N ASP A 173 -20.87 -5.68 3.52
CA ASP A 173 -21.10 -7.08 3.89
C ASP A 173 -21.17 -8.04 2.68
N SER A 174 -21.44 -7.53 1.47
CA SER A 174 -21.40 -8.36 0.26
C SER A 174 -20.00 -8.53 -0.32
N ILE A 175 -19.01 -7.77 0.17
CA ILE A 175 -17.61 -7.85 -0.27
C ILE A 175 -16.94 -8.95 0.55
N THR A 176 -16.92 -10.16 0.01
CA THR A 176 -16.27 -11.33 0.63
C THR A 176 -14.89 -11.63 0.06
N THR A 177 -14.55 -11.01 -1.06
CA THR A 177 -13.31 -11.23 -1.82
C THR A 177 -12.12 -10.46 -1.24
N HIS A 178 -12.37 -9.34 -0.55
CA HIS A 178 -11.33 -8.45 -0.06
C HIS A 178 -11.48 -8.22 1.45
N PRO A 179 -10.38 -8.21 2.22
CA PRO A 179 -10.43 -7.77 3.61
C PRO A 179 -10.69 -6.26 3.65
N TRP A 180 -11.67 -5.83 4.45
CA TRP A 180 -12.04 -4.42 4.54
C TRP A 180 -12.17 -3.92 5.98
N HIS A 181 -12.12 -2.61 6.15
CA HIS A 181 -12.39 -1.91 7.42
C HIS A 181 -12.97 -0.53 7.18
N VAL A 182 -13.88 -0.08 8.05
CA VAL A 182 -14.41 1.27 8.02
C VAL A 182 -13.93 2.02 9.25
N GLN A 183 -13.31 3.18 9.03
CA GLN A 183 -12.84 4.06 10.10
C GLN A 183 -13.53 5.42 10.00
N ALA A 184 -14.24 5.80 11.05
CA ALA A 184 -14.71 7.17 11.25
C ALA A 184 -13.50 8.08 11.47
N CYS A 185 -13.44 9.20 10.75
CA CYS A 185 -12.33 10.14 10.87
C CYS A 185 -12.72 11.60 10.57
N CYS A 186 -11.83 12.50 10.97
CA CYS A 186 -11.84 13.89 10.55
C CYS A 186 -10.47 14.27 10.01
N ALA A 187 -10.40 14.60 8.72
CA ALA A 187 -9.17 15.02 8.07
C ALA A 187 -8.58 16.31 8.65
N LEU A 188 -9.42 17.20 9.21
CA LEU A 188 -8.99 18.49 9.75
C LEU A 188 -8.39 18.39 11.16
N THR A 189 -8.86 17.44 11.96
CA THR A 189 -8.35 17.24 13.34
C THR A 189 -7.35 16.09 13.41
N GLY A 190 -7.35 15.20 12.41
CA GLY A 190 -6.59 13.94 12.43
C GLY A 190 -7.24 12.83 13.26
N GLU A 191 -8.43 13.06 13.84
CA GLU A 191 -9.13 12.03 14.61
C GLU A 191 -9.43 10.80 13.75
N GLY A 192 -9.24 9.60 14.32
CA GLY A 192 -9.45 8.32 13.64
C GLY A 192 -8.33 7.87 12.70
N LEU A 193 -7.53 8.81 12.18
CA LEU A 193 -6.45 8.51 11.23
C LEU A 193 -5.32 7.63 11.80
N PRO A 194 -4.88 7.77 13.08
CA PRO A 194 -3.89 6.86 13.65
C PRO A 194 -4.35 5.39 13.66
N ALA A 195 -5.63 5.13 13.92
CA ALA A 195 -6.19 3.78 13.90
C ALA A 195 -6.19 3.19 12.47
N SER A 196 -6.48 4.02 11.47
CA SER A 196 -6.37 3.65 10.05
C SER A 196 -4.94 3.24 9.67
N LEU A 197 -3.94 4.01 10.10
CA LEU A 197 -2.52 3.75 9.84
C LEU A 197 -2.06 2.43 10.48
N ASP A 198 -2.49 2.16 11.72
CA ASP A 198 -2.21 0.89 12.39
C ASP A 198 -2.90 -0.29 11.67
N TRP A 199 -4.14 -0.11 11.19
CA TRP A 199 -4.82 -1.12 10.38
C TRP A 199 -4.09 -1.41 9.07
N MET A 200 -3.67 -0.37 8.33
CA MET A 200 -2.90 -0.52 7.08
C MET A 200 -1.61 -1.31 7.33
N ARG A 201 -0.85 -0.94 8.36
CA ARG A 201 0.37 -1.68 8.74
C ARG A 201 0.08 -3.14 9.04
N SER A 202 -1.03 -3.44 9.73
CA SER A 202 -1.41 -4.82 10.04
C SER A 202 -1.70 -5.68 8.81
N LYS A 203 -2.03 -5.08 7.66
CA LYS A 203 -2.30 -5.80 6.41
C LYS A 203 -1.04 -6.18 5.65
N VAL A 204 0.04 -5.42 5.82
CA VAL A 204 1.28 -5.61 5.05
C VAL A 204 2.39 -6.29 5.84
N VAL A 205 2.40 -6.15 7.18
CA VAL A 205 3.40 -6.78 8.06
C VAL A 205 3.02 -8.22 8.44
N ALA A 206 1.80 -8.66 8.17
CA ALA A 206 1.29 -9.98 8.57
C ALA A 206 1.65 -11.14 7.60
N ASN A 207 2.61 -10.96 6.69
CA ASN A 207 3.07 -11.98 5.74
C ASN A 207 4.56 -12.30 5.92
#